data_AF-A0A1X7L8J1-F1
#
_entry.id   AF-A0A1X7L8J1-F1
#
_cell.length_a   1.000
_cell.length_b   1.000
_cell.length_c   1.000
_cell.angle_alpha   90.00
_cell.angle_beta   90.00
_cell.angle_gamma   90.00
#
_symmetry.space_group_name_H-M   'P 1'
#
loop_
_entity.id
_entity.type
_entity.pdbx_description
1 polymer ?
#
loop_
_entity_poly.entity_id
_entity_poly.type
_entity_poly.pdbx_seq_one_letter_code
_entity_poly.pdbx_strand_id
1 'polypeptide(L)'
;MNYKTSSLFKCQLIGLGLVLSIVGCKEKRENTDKIETEDISIGQKTELYQSTEFTAPALFPSGIEGPAVDAHGILYAVNFERTGTIGRVDSNGKASLFVNLPEGSIGNGIRFNSKGDMFIADYTKHNILKVDMDTKEISVFAHNADMNQPNDVAIMDNDILFASDPDWKNSKGQIWKIDTNGTVTLLEGNMGTTNGIEVSPDNKTLYVNESVQRNVWAYDLSPTGDISNKRLLIKFEDFGMDGMRTDVQGNLYITRHGKGTVVKVSPKGEILKEVQLKGKTPSNIAFGGKDGTKAFITLQDNGNFETFDTEDPGREFVMNK
;
A
#
# COMPACT_ATOMS: atom_id res chain seq x y z
N MET A 1 -47.25 7.02 49.36
CA MET A 1 -47.21 5.54 49.22
C MET A 1 -45.74 5.15 49.38
N ASN A 2 -45.16 4.85 50.57
CA ASN A 2 -45.38 3.74 51.53
C ASN A 2 -45.60 2.40 50.78
N TYR A 3 -44.74 1.36 50.87
CA TYR A 3 -44.05 0.66 51.99
C TYR A 3 -42.64 0.15 51.53
N LYS A 4 -41.54 0.07 52.33
CA LYS A 4 -41.20 -0.82 53.51
C LYS A 4 -41.32 -2.33 53.17
N THR A 5 -40.49 -3.32 53.54
CA THR A 5 -39.28 -3.49 54.40
C THR A 5 -38.82 -4.98 54.33
N SER A 6 -37.50 -5.22 54.42
CA SER A 6 -36.73 -6.27 55.17
C SER A 6 -37.24 -7.72 55.39
N SER A 7 -36.32 -8.71 55.38
CA SER A 7 -35.77 -9.33 56.61
C SER A 7 -34.62 -10.33 56.36
N LEU A 8 -33.67 -10.35 57.31
CA LEU A 8 -32.64 -11.38 57.57
C LEU A 8 -33.22 -12.55 58.40
N PHE A 9 -32.55 -13.73 58.43
CA PHE A 9 -32.21 -14.59 59.61
C PHE A 9 -31.61 -15.93 59.07
N LYS A 10 -30.34 -16.33 59.27
CA LYS A 10 -29.56 -16.88 60.42
C LYS A 10 -29.82 -18.37 60.81
N CYS A 11 -28.71 -19.14 60.88
CA CYS A 11 -28.34 -20.24 61.79
C CYS A 11 -28.32 -21.74 61.36
N GLN A 12 -27.08 -22.28 61.38
CA GLN A 12 -26.51 -23.44 62.13
C GLN A 12 -26.93 -24.91 61.90
N LEU A 13 -25.93 -25.68 61.41
CA LEU A 13 -25.20 -26.84 62.01
C LEU A 13 -25.92 -27.93 62.83
N ILE A 14 -25.60 -29.21 62.52
CA ILE A 14 -25.02 -30.30 63.37
C ILE A 14 -25.31 -31.66 62.70
N GLY A 15 -24.29 -32.45 62.33
CA GLY A 15 -23.84 -33.66 63.06
C GLY A 15 -24.20 -34.92 62.25
N LEU A 16 -23.60 -36.11 62.37
CA LEU A 16 -22.51 -36.68 63.16
C LEU A 16 -22.26 -38.07 62.51
N GLY A 17 -21.03 -38.59 62.47
CA GLY A 17 -20.78 -39.95 61.95
C GLY A 17 -19.34 -40.41 62.10
N LEU A 18 -19.01 -40.91 63.30
CA LEU A 18 -17.78 -41.61 63.68
C LEU A 18 -17.69 -42.99 62.98
N VAL A 19 -16.48 -43.51 62.75
CA VAL A 19 -15.97 -44.83 63.27
C VAL A 19 -14.49 -45.02 62.88
N LEU A 20 -13.83 -45.77 63.76
CA LEU A 20 -12.42 -45.82 64.14
C LEU A 20 -11.52 -46.79 63.31
N SER A 21 -10.23 -46.41 63.26
CA SER A 21 -8.99 -47.23 63.38
C SER A 21 -8.71 -48.39 62.41
N ILE A 22 -7.51 -48.45 61.81
CA ILE A 22 -6.39 -49.37 62.16
C ILE A 22 -5.04 -48.88 61.55
N VAL A 23 -3.95 -49.29 62.20
CA VAL A 23 -2.52 -48.97 62.04
C VAL A 23 -1.86 -49.57 60.78
N GLY A 24 -0.83 -48.91 60.22
CA GLY A 24 0.16 -49.57 59.35
C GLY A 24 1.24 -48.65 58.78
N CYS A 25 2.47 -48.73 59.30
CA CYS A 25 3.67 -48.14 58.69
C CYS A 25 4.04 -48.82 57.37
N LYS A 26 4.45 -48.04 56.36
CA LYS A 26 5.50 -48.40 55.38
C LYS A 26 5.91 -47.19 54.54
N GLU A 27 7.18 -46.81 54.61
CA GLU A 27 7.86 -45.95 53.63
C GLU A 27 7.89 -46.61 52.25
N LYS A 28 7.76 -45.81 51.18
CA LYS A 28 8.58 -45.90 49.96
C LYS A 28 8.31 -44.74 48.96
N ARG A 29 9.41 -44.02 48.68
CA ARG A 29 9.90 -43.46 47.39
C ARG A 29 9.12 -42.36 46.65
N GLU A 30 9.86 -41.27 46.47
CA GLU A 30 9.91 -40.27 45.40
C GLU A 30 8.96 -40.46 44.20
N ASN A 31 8.24 -39.40 43.85
CA ASN A 31 8.34 -38.81 42.51
C ASN A 31 7.95 -37.32 42.56
N THR A 32 8.92 -36.45 42.32
CA THR A 32 8.72 -35.02 42.07
C THR A 32 8.63 -34.81 40.56
N ASP A 33 7.44 -34.58 40.04
CA ASP A 33 7.26 -33.99 38.71
C ASP A 33 6.43 -32.72 38.87
N LYS A 34 7.14 -31.59 39.00
CA LYS A 34 6.57 -30.27 38.72
C LYS A 34 6.51 -30.13 37.20
N ILE A 35 5.30 -30.15 36.65
CA ILE A 35 5.06 -29.77 35.26
C ILE A 35 5.11 -28.24 35.22
N GLU A 36 6.24 -27.68 34.80
CA GLU A 36 6.30 -26.31 34.29
C GLU A 36 5.78 -26.32 32.85
N THR A 37 4.61 -25.70 32.65
CA THR A 37 4.10 -25.40 31.31
C THR A 37 4.78 -24.12 30.83
N GLU A 38 5.85 -24.26 30.05
CA GLU A 38 6.35 -23.18 29.19
C GLU A 38 5.47 -23.10 27.95
N ASP A 39 4.59 -22.10 27.90
CA ASP A 39 3.97 -21.64 26.65
C ASP A 39 5.05 -20.94 25.80
N ILE A 40 5.76 -21.72 24.99
CA ILE A 40 6.62 -21.18 23.94
C ILE A 40 5.71 -20.75 22.79
N SER A 41 5.26 -19.49 22.81
CA SER A 41 4.77 -18.87 21.57
C SER A 41 5.96 -18.68 20.64
N ILE A 42 6.21 -19.66 19.77
CA ILE A 42 7.11 -19.49 18.64
C ILE A 42 6.44 -18.48 17.71
N GLY A 43 6.70 -17.18 17.93
CA GLY A 43 6.38 -16.17 16.95
C GLY A 43 7.10 -16.55 15.67
N GLN A 44 6.36 -16.85 14.60
CA GLN A 44 6.96 -17.01 13.28
C GLN A 44 7.74 -15.72 13.00
N LYS A 45 9.06 -15.84 12.94
CA LYS A 45 9.91 -14.73 12.51
C LYS A 45 9.63 -14.55 11.02
N THR A 46 8.82 -13.56 10.69
CA THR A 46 8.53 -13.21 9.31
C THR A 46 9.84 -12.90 8.58
N GLU A 47 10.13 -13.61 7.51
CA GLU A 47 11.30 -13.33 6.67
C GLU A 47 10.99 -12.09 5.81
N LEU A 48 11.80 -11.04 6.00
CA LEU A 48 11.68 -9.82 5.20
C LEU A 48 12.10 -10.06 3.76
N TYR A 49 11.48 -9.33 2.83
CA TYR A 49 11.80 -9.36 1.40
C TYR A 49 11.64 -10.73 0.72
N GLN A 50 10.75 -11.57 1.25
CA GLN A 50 10.38 -12.82 0.61
C GLN A 50 9.00 -12.67 -0.05
N SER A 51 8.96 -12.64 -1.37
CA SER A 51 7.71 -12.46 -2.10
C SER A 51 6.80 -13.69 -2.03
N THR A 52 5.53 -13.44 -1.76
CA THR A 52 4.47 -14.44 -1.69
C THR A 52 3.24 -13.97 -2.46
N GLU A 53 2.41 -14.92 -2.90
CA GLU A 53 1.15 -14.57 -3.55
C GLU A 53 0.16 -14.06 -2.51
N PHE A 54 -0.47 -12.91 -2.75
CA PHE A 54 -1.46 -12.33 -1.83
C PHE A 54 -2.89 -12.58 -2.29
N THR A 55 -3.16 -12.43 -3.59
CA THR A 55 -4.47 -12.75 -4.17
C THR A 55 -4.36 -13.85 -5.21
N ALA A 56 -5.46 -14.57 -5.45
CA ALA A 56 -5.52 -15.55 -6.52
C ALA A 56 -5.16 -14.92 -7.88
N PRO A 57 -4.49 -15.68 -8.78
CA PRO A 57 -4.23 -15.27 -10.15
C PRO A 57 -5.51 -14.93 -10.94
N ALA A 58 -5.34 -14.13 -12.00
CA ALA A 58 -6.37 -13.79 -13.00
C ALA A 58 -7.64 -13.10 -12.46
N LEU A 59 -7.55 -12.44 -11.29
CA LEU A 59 -8.63 -11.61 -10.75
C LEU A 59 -8.73 -10.25 -11.47
N PHE A 60 -7.61 -9.81 -12.02
CA PHE A 60 -7.50 -8.59 -12.80
C PHE A 60 -6.97 -8.94 -14.20
N PRO A 61 -7.38 -8.23 -15.27
CA PRO A 61 -6.75 -8.32 -16.57
C PRO A 61 -5.34 -7.72 -16.52
N SER A 62 -4.63 -7.76 -17.64
CA SER A 62 -3.26 -7.24 -17.76
C SER A 62 -3.12 -5.74 -17.49
N GLY A 63 -4.22 -5.00 -17.31
CA GLY A 63 -4.22 -3.59 -16.91
C GLY A 63 -4.22 -3.36 -15.40
N ILE A 64 -3.94 -4.37 -14.56
CA ILE A 64 -3.84 -4.16 -13.11
C ILE A 64 -2.69 -3.21 -12.78
N GLU A 65 -3.02 -2.17 -12.01
CA GLU A 65 -2.15 -1.02 -11.75
C GLU A 65 -2.62 -0.29 -10.48
N GLY A 66 -1.88 0.74 -10.09
CA GLY A 66 -2.26 1.72 -9.08
C GLY A 66 -2.72 1.11 -7.75
N PRO A 67 -1.95 0.21 -7.12
CA PRO A 67 -2.27 -0.25 -5.80
C PRO A 67 -2.26 0.94 -4.83
N ALA A 68 -3.21 0.97 -3.91
CA ALA A 68 -3.25 1.93 -2.81
C ALA A 68 -3.96 1.32 -1.60
N VAL A 69 -3.52 1.66 -0.40
CA VAL A 69 -4.11 1.17 0.85
C VAL A 69 -4.72 2.34 1.60
N ASP A 70 -5.99 2.20 2.01
CA ASP A 70 -6.68 3.22 2.78
C ASP A 70 -6.30 3.18 4.29
N ALA A 71 -6.82 4.13 5.07
CA ALA A 71 -6.58 4.21 6.51
C ALA A 71 -7.14 3.00 7.30
N HIS A 72 -8.03 2.20 6.70
CA HIS A 72 -8.59 0.98 7.28
C HIS A 72 -7.79 -0.28 6.89
N GLY A 73 -6.74 -0.14 6.09
CA GLY A 73 -5.92 -1.25 5.62
C GLY A 73 -6.53 -2.04 4.46
N ILE A 74 -7.55 -1.49 3.79
CA ILE A 74 -8.14 -2.08 2.59
C ILE A 74 -7.28 -1.70 1.39
N LEU A 75 -6.88 -2.69 0.61
CA LEU A 75 -6.08 -2.51 -0.59
C LEU A 75 -7.00 -2.31 -1.79
N TYR A 76 -6.66 -1.39 -2.67
CA TYR A 76 -7.38 -1.07 -3.91
C TYR A 76 -6.45 -1.21 -5.11
N ALA A 77 -7.00 -1.50 -6.28
CA ALA A 77 -6.31 -1.39 -7.57
C ALA A 77 -7.31 -1.20 -8.70
N VAL A 78 -6.82 -0.67 -9.81
CA VAL A 78 -7.64 -0.46 -11.01
C VAL A 78 -7.89 -1.78 -11.76
N ASN A 79 -8.95 -1.77 -12.56
CA ASN A 79 -9.31 -2.81 -13.53
C ASN A 79 -9.63 -4.17 -12.90
N PHE A 80 -10.41 -4.24 -11.83
CA PHE A 80 -10.89 -5.53 -11.29
C PHE A 80 -11.89 -6.22 -12.23
N GLU A 81 -11.64 -7.50 -12.56
CA GLU A 81 -12.36 -8.36 -13.53
C GLU A 81 -12.39 -7.85 -14.98
N ARG A 82 -12.49 -6.52 -15.19
CA ARG A 82 -12.51 -5.87 -16.51
C ARG A 82 -11.99 -4.44 -16.40
N THR A 83 -11.60 -3.88 -17.54
CA THR A 83 -11.16 -2.48 -17.64
C THR A 83 -12.26 -1.49 -17.21
N GLY A 84 -11.87 -0.39 -16.56
CA GLY A 84 -12.79 0.69 -16.15
C GLY A 84 -13.49 0.45 -14.81
N THR A 85 -12.93 -0.39 -13.96
CA THR A 85 -13.44 -0.66 -12.60
C THR A 85 -12.35 -0.42 -11.57
N ILE A 86 -12.73 -0.34 -10.30
CA ILE A 86 -11.80 -0.37 -9.17
C ILE A 86 -12.15 -1.60 -8.32
N GLY A 87 -11.15 -2.41 -8.00
CA GLY A 87 -11.26 -3.51 -7.05
C GLY A 87 -10.85 -3.07 -5.66
N ARG A 88 -11.38 -3.75 -4.65
CA ARG A 88 -10.84 -3.73 -3.29
C ARG A 88 -10.51 -5.14 -2.84
N VAL A 89 -9.48 -5.28 -2.02
CA VAL A 89 -8.94 -6.53 -1.50
C VAL A 89 -8.85 -6.42 0.02
N ASP A 90 -9.47 -7.36 0.72
CA ASP A 90 -9.40 -7.42 2.18
C ASP A 90 -8.06 -7.98 2.69
N SER A 91 -7.86 -7.98 4.00
CA SER A 91 -6.64 -8.49 4.64
C SER A 91 -6.35 -9.98 4.39
N ASN A 92 -7.33 -10.74 3.89
CA ASN A 92 -7.21 -12.16 3.56
C ASN A 92 -6.96 -12.39 2.06
N GLY A 93 -6.75 -11.33 1.29
CA GLY A 93 -6.52 -11.43 -0.16
C GLY A 93 -7.81 -11.64 -0.97
N LYS A 94 -9.00 -11.45 -0.37
CA LYS A 94 -10.27 -11.60 -1.09
C LYS A 94 -10.61 -10.30 -1.82
N ALA A 95 -10.62 -10.37 -3.14
CA ALA A 95 -10.98 -9.25 -3.99
C ALA A 95 -12.51 -9.14 -4.22
N SER A 96 -12.99 -7.92 -4.43
CA SER A 96 -14.37 -7.61 -4.83
C SER A 96 -14.43 -6.28 -5.57
N LEU A 97 -15.47 -6.09 -6.39
CA LEU A 97 -15.72 -4.81 -7.07
C LEU A 97 -16.01 -3.71 -6.02
N PHE A 98 -15.32 -2.57 -6.14
CA PHE A 98 -15.58 -1.39 -5.34
C PHE A 98 -16.53 -0.41 -6.05
N VAL A 99 -16.11 0.07 -7.24
CA VAL A 99 -16.85 0.99 -8.10
C VAL A 99 -16.61 0.71 -9.58
N ASN A 100 -17.55 1.15 -10.43
CA ASN A 100 -17.34 1.28 -11.87
C ASN A 100 -16.98 2.73 -12.17
N LEU A 101 -15.95 2.95 -12.99
CA LEU A 101 -15.59 4.28 -13.45
C LEU A 101 -16.62 4.78 -14.50
N PRO A 102 -16.68 6.09 -14.77
CA PRO A 102 -17.49 6.65 -15.84
C PRO A 102 -17.20 5.99 -17.20
N GLU A 103 -18.17 6.05 -18.12
CA GLU A 103 -18.03 5.39 -19.43
C GLU A 103 -16.82 5.89 -20.22
N GLY A 104 -15.97 4.95 -20.63
CA GLY A 104 -14.74 5.20 -21.37
C GLY A 104 -13.56 5.68 -20.53
N SER A 105 -13.72 5.88 -19.23
CA SER A 105 -12.60 6.11 -18.30
C SER A 105 -11.83 4.82 -18.07
N ILE A 106 -10.50 4.93 -17.98
CA ILE A 106 -9.63 3.84 -17.59
C ILE A 106 -8.66 4.36 -16.54
N GLY A 107 -8.87 3.92 -15.29
CA GLY A 107 -7.98 4.23 -14.19
C GLY A 107 -6.62 3.57 -14.37
N ASN A 108 -5.57 4.23 -13.88
CA ASN A 108 -4.21 3.71 -13.85
C ASN A 108 -3.61 3.79 -12.43
N GLY A 109 -3.20 4.96 -11.94
CA GLY A 109 -2.71 5.16 -10.56
C GLY A 109 -3.81 5.54 -9.56
N ILE A 110 -3.66 5.13 -8.29
CA ILE A 110 -4.56 5.49 -7.18
C ILE A 110 -3.77 6.12 -6.02
N ARG A 111 -4.33 7.17 -5.40
CA ARG A 111 -3.84 7.76 -4.15
C ARG A 111 -4.95 8.15 -3.19
N PHE A 112 -4.60 8.22 -1.91
CA PHE A 112 -5.46 8.80 -0.88
C PHE A 112 -4.84 10.08 -0.34
N ASN A 113 -5.67 11.10 -0.11
CA ASN A 113 -5.24 12.32 0.58
C ASN A 113 -5.40 12.20 2.10
N SER A 114 -5.00 13.25 2.83
CA SER A 114 -5.12 13.33 4.29
C SER A 114 -6.55 13.22 4.84
N LYS A 115 -7.56 13.37 3.98
CA LYS A 115 -9.00 13.26 4.31
C LYS A 115 -9.58 11.89 3.98
N GLY A 116 -8.78 10.99 3.39
CA GLY A 116 -9.22 9.68 2.92
C GLY A 116 -9.96 9.70 1.58
N ASP A 117 -9.97 10.83 0.85
CA ASP A 117 -10.50 10.87 -0.51
C ASP A 117 -9.60 10.06 -1.45
N MET A 118 -10.18 9.24 -2.33
CA MET A 118 -9.44 8.51 -3.36
C MET A 118 -9.32 9.35 -4.62
N PHE A 119 -8.10 9.46 -5.15
CA PHE A 119 -7.79 10.06 -6.44
C PHE A 119 -7.31 9.00 -7.41
N ILE A 120 -7.73 9.11 -8.67
CA ILE A 120 -7.45 8.13 -9.71
C ILE A 120 -6.97 8.87 -10.96
N ALA A 121 -5.82 8.49 -11.50
CA ALA A 121 -5.40 8.95 -12.82
C ALA A 121 -6.21 8.23 -13.91
N ASP A 122 -6.91 9.00 -14.74
CA ASP A 122 -7.76 8.49 -15.83
C ASP A 122 -7.13 8.82 -17.18
N TYR A 123 -6.40 7.86 -17.74
CA TYR A 123 -5.49 8.11 -18.84
C TYR A 123 -6.20 8.33 -20.18
N THR A 124 -7.42 7.82 -20.36
CA THR A 124 -8.17 7.97 -21.61
C THR A 124 -8.97 9.27 -21.70
N LYS A 125 -9.22 9.92 -20.55
CA LYS A 125 -10.05 11.13 -20.47
C LYS A 125 -9.29 12.36 -19.99
N HIS A 126 -7.98 12.24 -19.73
CA HIS A 126 -7.12 13.34 -19.30
C HIS A 126 -7.58 13.95 -17.97
N ASN A 127 -8.00 13.09 -17.03
CA ASN A 127 -8.53 13.52 -15.73
C ASN A 127 -7.68 12.98 -14.58
N ILE A 128 -7.75 13.71 -13.47
CA ILE A 128 -7.68 13.13 -12.14
C ILE A 128 -9.11 13.05 -11.62
N LEU A 129 -9.61 11.83 -11.42
CA LEU A 129 -10.90 11.58 -10.81
C LEU A 129 -10.76 11.60 -9.28
N LYS A 130 -11.84 11.97 -8.60
CA LYS A 130 -11.99 11.84 -7.14
C LYS A 130 -13.18 10.94 -6.84
N VAL A 131 -13.01 10.00 -5.92
CA VAL A 131 -14.09 9.18 -5.37
C VAL A 131 -14.33 9.57 -3.91
N ASP A 132 -15.57 9.91 -3.61
CA ASP A 132 -16.05 10.04 -2.23
C ASP A 132 -16.18 8.63 -1.64
N MET A 133 -15.43 8.33 -0.58
CA MET A 133 -15.31 6.95 -0.08
C MET A 133 -16.55 6.44 0.66
N ASP A 134 -17.43 7.33 1.12
CA ASP A 134 -18.67 6.98 1.80
C ASP A 134 -19.81 6.70 0.81
N THR A 135 -20.01 7.63 -0.12
CA THR A 135 -21.11 7.60 -1.11
C THR A 135 -20.76 6.84 -2.38
N LYS A 136 -19.46 6.67 -2.66
CA LYS A 136 -18.89 6.17 -3.92
C LYS A 136 -19.16 7.05 -5.14
N GLU A 137 -19.58 8.29 -4.92
CA GLU A 137 -19.73 9.26 -6.01
C GLU A 137 -18.37 9.56 -6.63
N ILE A 138 -18.33 9.60 -7.97
CA ILE A 138 -17.12 9.90 -8.74
C ILE A 138 -17.30 11.26 -9.41
N SER A 139 -16.32 12.14 -9.22
CA SER A 139 -16.26 13.46 -9.86
C SER A 139 -14.91 13.67 -10.54
N VAL A 140 -14.87 14.59 -11.52
CA VAL A 140 -13.60 15.07 -12.08
C VAL A 140 -13.04 16.11 -11.13
N PHE A 141 -11.90 15.81 -10.49
CA PHE A 141 -11.23 16.74 -9.60
C PHE A 141 -10.37 17.73 -10.37
N ALA A 142 -9.65 17.23 -11.37
CA ALA A 142 -8.81 18.04 -12.24
C ALA A 142 -8.84 17.49 -13.67
N HIS A 143 -8.76 18.40 -14.63
CA HIS A 143 -8.73 18.08 -16.05
C HIS A 143 -7.82 19.07 -16.79
N ASN A 144 -7.02 18.57 -17.71
CA ASN A 144 -6.34 19.41 -18.69
C ASN A 144 -6.18 18.64 -20.00
N ALA A 145 -6.67 19.21 -21.11
CA ALA A 145 -6.63 18.59 -22.43
C ALA A 145 -5.21 18.43 -22.99
N ASP A 146 -4.21 19.11 -22.41
CA ASP A 146 -2.80 18.99 -22.80
C ASP A 146 -2.09 17.80 -22.12
N MET A 147 -2.74 17.12 -21.16
CA MET A 147 -2.23 15.85 -20.63
C MET A 147 -2.29 14.77 -21.72
N ASN A 148 -1.26 13.94 -21.83
CA ASN A 148 -1.25 12.82 -22.77
C ASN A 148 -2.16 11.68 -22.29
N GLN A 149 -1.77 11.07 -21.16
CA GLN A 149 -2.30 9.87 -20.55
C GLN A 149 -1.90 9.88 -19.05
N PRO A 150 -2.55 10.67 -18.17
CA PRO A 150 -2.22 10.67 -16.74
C PRO A 150 -2.12 9.25 -16.19
N ASN A 151 -0.98 8.90 -15.61
CA ASN A 151 -0.60 7.50 -15.40
C ASN A 151 -0.46 7.12 -13.92
N ASP A 152 0.45 7.74 -13.17
CA ASP A 152 0.56 7.53 -11.72
C ASP A 152 0.46 8.86 -10.98
N VAL A 153 0.11 8.80 -9.69
CA VAL A 153 -0.10 9.98 -8.86
C VAL A 153 0.82 9.90 -7.63
N ALA A 154 1.40 11.04 -7.25
CA ALA A 154 2.03 11.25 -5.95
C ALA A 154 1.31 12.39 -5.23
N ILE A 155 1.42 12.42 -3.91
CA ILE A 155 0.75 13.42 -3.08
C ILE A 155 1.70 13.92 -1.99
N MET A 156 1.72 15.22 -1.74
CA MET A 156 2.37 15.83 -0.58
C MET A 156 1.47 15.78 0.64
N ASP A 157 2.04 15.98 1.83
CA ASP A 157 1.29 16.00 3.10
C ASP A 157 0.27 17.16 3.19
N ASN A 158 0.42 18.18 2.33
CA ASN A 158 -0.53 19.29 2.20
C ASN A 158 -1.59 19.05 1.11
N ASP A 159 -1.75 17.80 0.65
CA ASP A 159 -2.68 17.35 -0.38
C ASP A 159 -2.46 17.95 -1.78
N ILE A 160 -1.28 18.52 -2.07
CA ILE A 160 -0.90 18.84 -3.46
C ILE A 160 -0.53 17.54 -4.19
N LEU A 161 -1.14 17.33 -5.36
CA LEU A 161 -0.94 16.14 -6.18
C LEU A 161 0.08 16.39 -7.29
N PHE A 162 0.72 15.32 -7.72
CA PHE A 162 1.58 15.28 -8.89
C PHE A 162 1.17 14.11 -9.75
N ALA A 163 1.12 14.30 -11.06
CA ALA A 163 0.83 13.23 -12.00
C ALA A 163 1.97 13.08 -13.01
N SER A 164 2.41 11.85 -13.22
CA SER A 164 3.18 11.48 -14.40
C SER A 164 2.25 11.30 -15.59
N ASP A 165 2.74 11.61 -16.78
CA ASP A 165 1.90 11.71 -17.97
C ASP A 165 2.66 11.26 -19.24
N PRO A 166 2.83 9.93 -19.41
CA PRO A 166 3.53 9.36 -20.56
C PRO A 166 2.82 9.59 -21.88
N ASP A 167 3.62 9.76 -22.93
CA ASP A 167 3.25 9.55 -24.32
C ASP A 167 4.01 8.30 -24.81
N TRP A 168 3.41 7.13 -24.58
CA TRP A 168 4.00 5.85 -24.94
C TRP A 168 4.33 5.74 -26.43
N LYS A 169 3.48 6.30 -27.31
CA LYS A 169 3.64 6.22 -28.76
C LYS A 169 4.93 6.92 -29.20
N ASN A 170 5.27 8.05 -28.59
CA ASN A 170 6.44 8.83 -28.96
C ASN A 170 7.62 8.66 -27.99
N SER A 171 7.48 7.81 -26.98
CA SER A 171 8.48 7.58 -25.92
C SER A 171 8.89 8.88 -25.19
N LYS A 172 7.89 9.73 -24.92
CA LYS A 172 8.02 11.01 -24.21
C LYS A 172 7.11 11.03 -22.98
N GLY A 173 7.14 12.10 -22.21
CA GLY A 173 6.25 12.27 -21.07
C GLY A 173 6.33 13.65 -20.46
N GLN A 174 5.49 13.86 -19.46
CA GLN A 174 5.32 15.13 -18.76
C GLN A 174 5.10 14.90 -17.26
N ILE A 175 5.24 15.98 -16.48
CA ILE A 175 4.92 16.02 -15.06
C ILE A 175 3.96 17.18 -14.82
N TRP A 176 2.88 16.91 -14.11
CA TRP A 176 1.86 17.90 -13.75
C TRP A 176 1.78 18.07 -12.24
N LYS A 177 1.59 19.30 -11.78
CA LYS A 177 1.12 19.65 -10.43
C LYS A 177 -0.38 19.85 -10.47
N ILE A 178 -1.09 19.34 -9.48
CA ILE A 178 -2.52 19.56 -9.28
C ILE A 178 -2.72 20.11 -7.85
N ASP A 179 -3.12 21.37 -7.75
CA ASP A 179 -3.37 22.03 -6.47
C ASP A 179 -4.65 21.47 -5.80
N THR A 180 -4.83 21.74 -4.51
CA THR A 180 -5.97 21.24 -3.70
C THR A 180 -7.34 21.73 -4.17
N ASN A 181 -7.39 22.73 -5.05
CA ASN A 181 -8.60 23.23 -5.70
C ASN A 181 -8.81 22.67 -7.12
N GLY A 182 -7.98 21.73 -7.58
CA GLY A 182 -8.03 21.14 -8.91
C GLY A 182 -7.28 21.90 -10.01
N THR A 183 -6.58 22.99 -9.68
CA THR A 183 -5.79 23.75 -10.68
C THR A 183 -4.61 22.91 -11.16
N VAL A 184 -4.50 22.76 -12.48
CA VAL A 184 -3.45 21.96 -13.14
C VAL A 184 -2.35 22.87 -13.68
N THR A 185 -1.09 22.59 -13.32
CA THR A 185 0.10 23.31 -13.81
C THR A 185 1.10 22.32 -14.41
N LEU A 186 1.57 22.56 -15.64
CA LEU A 186 2.66 21.79 -16.24
C LEU A 186 3.98 22.15 -15.51
N LEU A 187 4.65 21.14 -14.97
CA LEU A 187 5.94 21.33 -14.31
C LEU A 187 7.11 21.08 -15.27
N GLU A 188 7.05 20.01 -16.07
CA GLU A 188 8.06 19.70 -17.09
C GLU A 188 7.45 18.89 -18.24
N GLY A 189 7.62 19.37 -19.48
CA GLY A 189 7.03 18.75 -20.68
C GLY A 189 8.01 18.01 -21.60
N ASN A 190 9.32 18.05 -21.33
CA ASN A 190 10.36 17.49 -22.18
C ASN A 190 11.05 16.28 -21.53
N MET A 191 10.25 15.32 -21.06
CA MET A 191 10.74 14.08 -20.45
C MET A 191 10.71 12.91 -21.45
N GLY A 192 11.42 11.84 -21.12
CA GLY A 192 11.15 10.49 -21.62
C GLY A 192 9.82 9.95 -21.09
N THR A 193 9.57 8.65 -21.26
CA THR A 193 8.29 7.99 -20.92
C THR A 193 8.04 7.97 -19.42
N THR A 194 7.55 9.07 -18.85
CA THR A 194 7.30 9.23 -17.41
C THR A 194 6.31 8.20 -16.90
N ASN A 195 6.59 7.54 -15.78
CA ASN A 195 5.71 6.50 -15.27
C ASN A 195 5.55 6.57 -13.75
N GLY A 196 6.32 5.83 -12.96
CA GLY A 196 6.26 5.98 -11.50
C GLY A 196 6.56 7.43 -11.08
N ILE A 197 5.86 7.92 -10.06
CA ILE A 197 6.08 9.24 -9.47
C ILE A 197 5.88 9.16 -7.95
N GLU A 198 6.73 9.82 -7.17
CA GLU A 198 6.65 9.77 -5.71
C GLU A 198 7.30 10.99 -5.05
N VAL A 199 6.76 11.43 -3.91
CA VAL A 199 7.31 12.50 -3.08
C VAL A 199 8.11 11.89 -1.92
N SER A 200 9.26 12.47 -1.57
CA SER A 200 10.04 12.04 -0.41
C SER A 200 9.26 12.24 0.90
N PRO A 201 9.53 11.46 1.96
CA PRO A 201 8.84 11.59 3.24
C PRO A 201 8.92 12.98 3.88
N ASP A 202 9.97 13.74 3.59
CA ASP A 202 10.16 15.11 4.09
C ASP A 202 9.55 16.20 3.18
N ASN A 203 8.85 15.81 2.11
CA ASN A 203 8.21 16.70 1.13
C ASN A 203 9.19 17.64 0.40
N LYS A 204 10.48 17.27 0.29
CA LYS A 204 11.52 18.10 -0.34
C LYS A 204 12.04 17.57 -1.65
N THR A 205 11.68 16.35 -2.05
CA THR A 205 12.10 15.77 -3.31
C THR A 205 10.90 15.16 -4.04
N LEU A 206 10.77 15.45 -5.33
CA LEU A 206 9.89 14.72 -6.24
C LEU A 206 10.75 13.76 -7.07
N TYR A 207 10.40 12.49 -7.05
CA TYR A 207 10.98 11.44 -7.89
C TYR A 207 10.04 11.13 -9.04
N VAL A 208 10.58 10.95 -10.24
CA VAL A 208 9.84 10.44 -11.40
C VAL A 208 10.76 9.53 -12.18
N ASN A 209 10.21 8.46 -12.73
CA ASN A 209 10.99 7.56 -13.56
C ASN A 209 10.55 7.59 -15.01
N GLU A 210 11.46 7.19 -15.91
CA GLU A 210 11.22 7.08 -17.33
C GLU A 210 11.31 5.60 -17.74
N SER A 211 10.19 4.94 -18.03
CA SER A 211 10.13 3.49 -18.26
C SER A 211 11.05 3.01 -19.38
N VAL A 212 11.06 3.74 -20.50
CA VAL A 212 11.81 3.34 -21.72
C VAL A 212 13.27 3.76 -21.62
N GLN A 213 13.54 4.95 -21.08
CA GLN A 213 14.89 5.51 -20.96
C GLN A 213 15.64 4.93 -19.75
N ARG A 214 14.91 4.35 -18.79
CA ARG A 214 15.40 3.66 -17.58
C ARG A 214 16.16 4.57 -16.63
N ASN A 215 15.76 5.84 -16.62
CA ASN A 215 16.26 6.85 -15.71
C ASN A 215 15.27 7.02 -14.56
N VAL A 216 15.79 7.26 -13.36
CA VAL A 216 15.04 7.82 -12.24
C VAL A 216 15.60 9.22 -12.00
N TRP A 217 14.74 10.22 -12.11
CA TRP A 217 15.06 11.62 -11.87
C TRP A 217 14.58 12.04 -10.48
N ALA A 218 15.32 12.96 -9.87
CA ALA A 218 14.94 13.64 -8.65
C ALA A 218 14.94 15.16 -8.89
N TYR A 219 14.00 15.85 -8.27
CA TYR A 219 13.87 17.30 -8.25
C TYR A 219 13.81 17.79 -6.83
N ASP A 220 14.38 18.97 -6.55
CA ASP A 220 14.05 19.68 -5.33
C ASP A 220 12.60 20.15 -5.41
N LEU A 221 11.84 19.90 -4.36
CA LEU A 221 10.41 20.21 -4.26
C LEU A 221 10.19 21.29 -3.21
N SER A 222 9.57 22.39 -3.63
CA SER A 222 9.21 23.48 -2.73
C SER A 222 7.91 23.19 -1.95
N PRO A 223 7.63 23.90 -0.84
CA PRO A 223 6.37 23.75 -0.10
C PRO A 223 5.11 24.04 -0.93
N THR A 224 5.23 24.79 -2.03
CA THR A 224 4.14 25.11 -2.98
C THR A 224 4.06 24.14 -4.16
N GLY A 225 4.86 23.07 -4.13
CA GLY A 225 4.89 22.02 -5.15
C GLY A 225 5.64 22.38 -6.43
N ASP A 226 6.37 23.50 -6.47
CA ASP A 226 7.22 23.84 -7.61
C ASP A 226 8.52 23.04 -7.58
N ILE A 227 8.99 22.57 -8.75
CA ILE A 227 10.18 21.73 -8.90
C ILE A 227 11.40 22.52 -9.40
N SER A 228 12.59 22.11 -8.99
CA SER A 228 13.86 22.66 -9.47
C SER A 228 15.00 21.64 -9.36
N ASN A 229 16.21 21.99 -9.84
CA ASN A 229 17.43 21.19 -9.66
C ASN A 229 17.29 19.71 -10.07
N LYS A 230 16.76 19.48 -11.27
CA LYS A 230 16.68 18.15 -11.90
C LYS A 230 18.03 17.44 -11.87
N ARG A 231 18.07 16.22 -11.34
CA ARG A 231 19.28 15.40 -11.26
C ARG A 231 18.95 13.93 -11.50
N LEU A 232 19.86 13.23 -12.16
CA LEU A 232 19.75 11.78 -12.32
C LEU A 232 20.05 11.14 -10.97
N LEU A 233 19.09 10.39 -10.42
CA LEU A 233 19.28 9.62 -9.20
C LEU A 233 19.99 8.31 -9.51
N ILE A 234 19.45 7.55 -10.47
CA ILE A 234 19.97 6.25 -10.90
C ILE A 234 19.52 5.97 -12.33
N LYS A 235 20.33 5.22 -13.07
CA LYS A 235 19.98 4.66 -14.38
C LYS A 235 20.22 3.15 -14.39
N PHE A 236 19.35 2.41 -15.07
CA PHE A 236 19.50 0.97 -15.25
C PHE A 236 19.83 0.60 -16.70
N GLU A 237 20.70 -0.39 -16.88
CA GLU A 237 21.17 -0.85 -18.20
C GLU A 237 20.26 -1.92 -18.82
N ASP A 238 19.45 -2.59 -18.00
CA ASP A 238 18.49 -3.63 -18.35
C ASP A 238 17.06 -3.19 -18.02
N PHE A 239 16.05 -3.84 -18.59
CA PHE A 239 14.59 -3.78 -18.28
C PHE A 239 13.90 -2.42 -17.99
N GLY A 240 12.60 -2.38 -18.24
CA GLY A 240 11.78 -1.22 -17.90
C GLY A 240 11.60 -1.06 -16.39
N MET A 241 10.94 0.04 -16.04
CA MET A 241 10.45 0.33 -14.69
C MET A 241 9.06 0.94 -14.81
N ASP A 242 8.28 0.84 -13.75
CA ASP A 242 6.87 1.19 -13.77
C ASP A 242 6.55 2.00 -12.50
N GLY A 243 5.60 1.62 -11.65
CA GLY A 243 5.31 2.31 -10.39
C GLY A 243 6.43 2.30 -9.32
N MET A 244 6.36 3.26 -8.39
CA MET A 244 7.31 3.36 -7.27
C MET A 244 6.76 4.07 -6.05
N ARG A 245 7.26 3.72 -4.85
CA ARG A 245 6.89 4.33 -3.56
C ARG A 245 8.09 4.48 -2.65
N THR A 246 8.03 5.38 -1.66
CA THR A 246 9.09 5.50 -0.65
C THR A 246 8.67 4.95 0.71
N ASP A 247 9.63 4.36 1.43
CA ASP A 247 9.51 4.14 2.88
C ASP A 247 9.75 5.44 3.67
N VAL A 248 9.50 5.42 4.98
CA VAL A 248 9.71 6.56 5.88
C VAL A 248 11.17 6.98 6.02
N GLN A 249 12.12 6.14 5.64
CA GLN A 249 13.55 6.44 5.61
C GLN A 249 13.99 7.10 4.30
N GLY A 250 13.06 7.27 3.35
CA GLY A 250 13.27 7.88 2.04
C GLY A 250 13.83 6.91 1.00
N ASN A 251 13.90 5.61 1.28
CA ASN A 251 14.30 4.64 0.26
C ASN A 251 13.15 4.44 -0.72
N LEU A 252 13.49 4.43 -2.00
CA LEU A 252 12.56 4.29 -3.11
C LEU A 252 12.48 2.83 -3.55
N TYR A 253 11.27 2.30 -3.59
CA TYR A 253 10.95 0.96 -4.06
C TYR A 253 10.36 1.08 -5.45
N ILE A 254 11.01 0.49 -6.45
CA ILE A 254 10.66 0.63 -7.87
C ILE A 254 10.37 -0.73 -8.46
N THR A 255 9.22 -0.90 -9.12
CA THR A 255 8.92 -2.11 -9.87
C THR A 255 9.75 -2.16 -11.15
N ARG A 256 10.43 -3.30 -11.39
CA ARG A 256 11.28 -3.52 -12.57
C ARG A 256 10.52 -4.38 -13.58
N HIS A 257 9.70 -3.72 -14.38
CA HIS A 257 8.83 -4.35 -15.37
C HIS A 257 9.62 -5.20 -16.38
N GLY A 258 9.23 -6.47 -16.53
CA GLY A 258 9.92 -7.47 -17.36
C GLY A 258 11.06 -8.19 -16.64
N LYS A 259 11.64 -7.60 -15.60
CA LYS A 259 12.68 -8.24 -14.76
C LYS A 259 12.06 -9.15 -13.69
N GLY A 260 10.86 -8.80 -13.21
CA GLY A 260 10.19 -9.52 -12.13
C GLY A 260 10.77 -9.22 -10.76
N THR A 261 11.23 -7.99 -10.53
CA THR A 261 11.80 -7.58 -9.25
C THR A 261 11.21 -6.26 -8.77
N VAL A 262 11.32 -6.03 -7.45
CA VAL A 262 11.25 -4.68 -6.87
C VAL A 262 12.64 -4.32 -6.39
N VAL A 263 13.18 -3.19 -6.85
CA VAL A 263 14.47 -2.68 -6.38
C VAL A 263 14.27 -1.61 -5.31
N LYS A 264 14.99 -1.73 -4.19
CA LYS A 264 15.07 -0.71 -3.13
C LYS A 264 16.31 0.13 -3.37
N VAL A 265 16.14 1.43 -3.55
CA VAL A 265 17.19 2.40 -3.86
C VAL A 265 17.24 3.46 -2.76
N SER A 266 18.44 3.81 -2.29
CA SER A 266 18.62 4.86 -1.28
C SER A 266 18.30 6.25 -1.85
N PRO A 267 18.05 7.28 -1.02
CA PRO A 267 17.94 8.66 -1.48
C PRO A 267 19.14 9.19 -2.29
N LYS A 268 20.29 8.49 -2.23
CA LYS A 268 21.51 8.81 -2.96
C LYS A 268 21.67 8.03 -4.28
N GLY A 269 20.72 7.16 -4.61
CA GLY A 269 20.76 6.37 -5.85
C GLY A 269 21.52 5.04 -5.72
N GLU A 270 21.78 4.57 -4.49
CA GLU A 270 22.45 3.29 -4.26
C GLU A 270 21.43 2.15 -4.20
N ILE A 271 21.67 1.04 -4.91
CA ILE A 271 20.83 -0.15 -4.78
C ILE A 271 21.11 -0.81 -3.44
N LEU A 272 20.09 -0.88 -2.59
CA LEU A 272 20.15 -1.49 -1.25
C LEU A 272 19.67 -2.95 -1.27
N LYS A 273 18.66 -3.24 -2.09
CA LYS A 273 18.04 -4.56 -2.20
C LYS A 273 17.42 -4.74 -3.58
N GLU A 274 17.40 -5.97 -4.06
CA GLU A 274 16.53 -6.38 -5.16
C GLU A 274 15.72 -7.60 -4.70
N VAL A 275 14.40 -7.44 -4.71
CA VAL A 275 13.43 -8.44 -4.23
C VAL A 275 12.90 -9.20 -5.43
N GLN A 276 13.11 -10.52 -5.47
CA GLN A 276 12.61 -11.36 -6.54
C GLN A 276 11.13 -11.67 -6.33
N LEU A 277 10.31 -11.38 -7.34
CA LEU A 277 8.90 -11.76 -7.41
C LEU A 277 8.73 -13.08 -8.18
N LYS A 278 7.55 -13.70 -8.08
CA LYS A 278 7.22 -14.87 -8.92
C LYS A 278 6.83 -14.40 -10.32
N GLY A 279 6.01 -13.37 -10.42
CA GLY A 279 5.65 -12.69 -11.68
C GLY A 279 6.84 -11.94 -12.31
N LYS A 280 6.72 -11.65 -13.60
CA LYS A 280 7.76 -11.00 -14.43
C LYS A 280 7.42 -9.58 -14.82
N THR A 281 6.16 -9.18 -14.75
CA THR A 281 5.72 -7.82 -15.11
C THR A 281 5.07 -7.12 -13.92
N PRO A 282 5.83 -6.85 -12.84
CA PRO A 282 5.34 -5.98 -11.78
C PRO A 282 5.09 -4.60 -12.34
N SER A 283 3.88 -4.10 -12.08
CA SER A 283 3.43 -2.82 -12.61
C SER A 283 3.54 -1.74 -11.56
N ASN A 284 3.11 -1.97 -10.33
CA ASN A 284 3.17 -0.91 -9.32
C ASN A 284 3.21 -1.49 -7.89
N ILE A 285 3.41 -0.63 -6.90
CA ILE A 285 3.62 -0.99 -5.49
C ILE A 285 2.87 -0.04 -4.56
N ALA A 286 2.35 -0.58 -3.45
CA ALA A 286 1.81 0.18 -2.33
C ALA A 286 2.29 -0.40 -1.00
N PHE A 287 2.31 0.42 0.04
CA PHE A 287 2.57 -0.04 1.40
C PHE A 287 1.28 -0.08 2.22
N GLY A 288 1.20 -1.03 3.15
CA GLY A 288 0.09 -1.18 4.06
C GLY A 288 0.33 -2.28 5.09
N GLY A 289 -0.72 -3.01 5.45
CA GLY A 289 -0.69 -3.91 6.59
C GLY A 289 -0.84 -3.17 7.92
N LYS A 290 -0.80 -3.91 9.03
CA LYS A 290 -1.13 -3.38 10.37
C LYS A 290 -0.19 -2.25 10.82
N ASP A 291 1.05 -2.29 10.37
CA ASP A 291 2.14 -1.39 10.76
C ASP A 291 2.75 -0.65 9.57
N GLY A 292 2.20 -0.79 8.36
CA GLY A 292 2.68 -0.15 7.15
C GLY A 292 3.86 -0.83 6.48
N THR A 293 4.36 -1.94 7.04
CA THR A 293 5.58 -2.63 6.58
C THR A 293 5.32 -3.71 5.54
N LYS A 294 4.08 -3.87 5.09
CA LYS A 294 3.74 -4.82 4.03
C LYS A 294 3.68 -4.10 2.68
N ALA A 295 4.51 -4.54 1.74
CA ALA A 295 4.45 -4.10 0.35
C ALA A 295 3.46 -4.97 -0.44
N PHE A 296 2.59 -4.36 -1.23
CA PHE A 296 1.68 -5.01 -2.17
C PHE A 296 2.05 -4.62 -3.60
N ILE A 297 2.19 -5.61 -4.49
CA ILE A 297 2.71 -5.43 -5.84
C ILE A 297 1.70 -5.95 -6.83
N THR A 298 1.27 -5.11 -7.77
CA THR A 298 0.41 -5.53 -8.89
C THR A 298 1.25 -6.22 -9.97
N LEU A 299 0.75 -7.32 -10.52
CA LEU A 299 1.42 -8.11 -11.56
C LEU A 299 0.53 -8.23 -12.81
N GLN A 300 0.96 -7.67 -13.93
CA GLN A 300 0.17 -7.69 -15.17
C GLN A 300 0.12 -9.06 -15.86
N ASP A 301 1.18 -9.84 -15.75
CA ASP A 301 1.32 -11.16 -16.37
C ASP A 301 0.45 -12.21 -15.68
N ASN A 302 0.20 -12.04 -14.38
CA ASN A 302 -0.55 -12.98 -13.57
C ASN A 302 -1.92 -12.43 -13.11
N GLY A 303 -2.17 -11.12 -13.27
CA GLY A 303 -3.46 -10.50 -12.97
C GLY A 303 -3.82 -10.53 -11.48
N ASN A 304 -2.83 -10.32 -10.60
CA ASN A 304 -2.98 -10.46 -9.15
C ASN A 304 -2.00 -9.60 -8.37
N PHE A 305 -2.04 -9.76 -7.05
CA PHE A 305 -1.06 -9.18 -6.14
C PHE A 305 -0.07 -10.21 -5.60
N GLU A 306 1.20 -9.82 -5.56
CA GLU A 306 2.20 -10.39 -4.65
C GLU A 306 2.44 -9.45 -3.47
N THR A 307 3.03 -9.97 -2.40
CA THR A 307 3.37 -9.22 -1.20
C THR A 307 4.65 -9.73 -0.53
N PHE A 308 5.36 -8.81 0.14
CA PHE A 308 6.45 -9.11 1.06
C PHE A 308 6.51 -8.09 2.19
N ASP A 309 7.14 -8.46 3.30
CA ASP A 309 7.36 -7.57 4.45
C ASP A 309 8.71 -6.82 4.36
N THR A 310 8.75 -5.59 4.86
CA THR A 310 9.91 -4.68 4.91
C THR A 310 10.26 -4.30 6.34
N GLU A 311 11.45 -3.72 6.58
CA GLU A 311 11.81 -3.21 7.91
C GLU A 311 11.01 -1.96 8.29
N ASP A 312 10.83 -1.08 7.31
CA ASP A 312 10.28 0.26 7.50
C ASP A 312 8.93 0.38 6.80
N PRO A 313 7.98 1.13 7.37
CA PRO A 313 6.70 1.37 6.73
C PRO A 313 6.83 2.30 5.52
N GLY A 314 5.88 2.20 4.59
CA GLY A 314 5.69 3.19 3.54
C GLY A 314 5.37 4.58 4.10
N ARG A 315 5.77 5.64 3.38
CA ARG A 315 5.47 7.02 3.80
C ARG A 315 3.97 7.27 3.97
N GLU A 316 3.15 6.68 3.09
CA GLU A 316 1.70 6.91 3.06
C GLU A 316 1.01 6.39 4.32
N PHE A 317 1.58 5.37 4.95
CA PHE A 317 1.04 4.84 6.20
C PHE A 317 1.13 5.83 7.36
N VAL A 318 2.11 6.75 7.33
CA VAL A 318 2.27 7.81 8.34
C VAL A 318 1.37 9.01 8.03
N MET A 319 1.10 9.29 6.75
CA MET A 319 0.17 10.36 6.36
C MET A 319 -1.29 10.08 6.80
N ASN A 320 -1.68 8.80 6.83
CA ASN A 320 -3.06 8.38 7.08
C ASN A 320 -3.40 8.10 8.57
N LYS A 321 -2.53 8.51 9.50
CA LYS A 321 -2.72 8.39 10.96
C LYS A 321 -2.87 9.75 11.62
#